data_AF-A0A662VJ80-F1
#
_entry.id   AF-A0A662VJ80-F1
#
_cell.length_a   1.000
_cell.length_b   1.000
_cell.length_c   1.000
_cell.angle_alpha   90.00
_cell.angle_beta   90.00
_cell.angle_gamma   90.00
#
_symmetry.space_group_name_H-M   'P 1'
#
loop_
_entity.id
_entity.type
_entity.pdbx_description
1 polymer ?
#
loop_
_entity_poly.entity_id
_entity_poly.type
_entity_poly.pdbx_seq_one_letter_code
_entity_poly.pdbx_strand_id
1 'polypeptide(L)'
;MNPQWVIELLKLSPTLILIFIVIYLLLNPEKAEKWGSLIYKGLCYFSSKAEKRYIALNIQGSINSFQKEINRELEDLLPYGVKIDWVSEDVSPESFITEGKVVIRLGYHKNQDENVIRVVSEYISKALIPEIKPYLSEEIRQAIDFSMIKRLLYNEAPNALNRFYDAYYKPEIENKPQIKDLCEIIEAIDSNGWFTRIFLRELKELGTQFHSRFPDPDASIDNEVRDFLQFLYVIATKKPGEDVKLNFDGEHIKVAIILVARAEASSIDPHKKRILGCIQTGIKSIYLSARGANVELARWLIEDLANFKNLVKIYEKEYKTEYLGKKIRTICVKYIVRESSS
;
A
#
# COMPACT_ATOMS: atom_id res chain seq x y z
N MET A 1 -10.24 22.11 -19.27
CA MET A 1 -10.11 22.91 -18.04
C MET A 1 -9.72 24.31 -18.46
N ASN A 2 -10.64 25.28 -18.37
CA ASN A 2 -10.42 26.65 -18.83
C ASN A 2 -9.45 27.36 -17.86
N PRO A 3 -8.32 27.95 -18.28
CA PRO A 3 -7.32 28.56 -17.40
C PRO A 3 -7.75 29.94 -16.85
N GLN A 4 -9.04 30.27 -16.85
CA GLN A 4 -9.57 31.53 -16.29
C GLN A 4 -9.21 31.70 -14.82
N TRP A 5 -9.15 30.62 -14.04
CA TRP A 5 -8.74 30.67 -12.64
C TRP A 5 -7.30 31.16 -12.45
N VAL A 6 -6.38 30.87 -13.39
CA VAL A 6 -4.97 31.31 -13.33
C VAL A 6 -4.88 32.83 -13.50
N ILE A 7 -5.71 33.39 -14.39
CA ILE A 7 -5.76 34.83 -14.67
C ILE A 7 -6.38 35.60 -13.49
N GLU A 8 -7.39 35.04 -12.82
CA GLU A 8 -7.95 35.62 -11.59
C GLU A 8 -6.96 35.55 -10.42
N LEU A 9 -6.16 34.48 -10.33
CA LEU A 9 -5.12 34.34 -9.30
C LEU A 9 -4.00 35.39 -9.46
N LEU A 10 -3.66 35.77 -10.70
CA LEU A 10 -2.67 36.82 -11.00
C LEU A 10 -3.17 38.24 -10.69
N LYS A 11 -4.48 38.43 -10.50
CA LYS A 11 -5.07 39.73 -10.08
C LYS A 11 -5.07 39.91 -8.56
N LEU A 12 -4.79 38.85 -7.79
CA LEU A 12 -4.63 38.95 -6.35
C LEU A 12 -3.37 39.75 -6.02
N SER A 13 -3.42 40.54 -4.95
CA SER A 13 -2.23 41.25 -4.47
C SER A 13 -1.06 40.25 -4.24
N PRO A 14 0.20 40.64 -4.50
CA PRO A 14 1.35 39.76 -4.29
C PRO A 14 1.41 39.16 -2.88
N THR A 15 0.88 39.86 -1.89
CA THR A 15 0.74 39.38 -0.50
C THR A 15 -0.28 38.25 -0.37
N LEU A 16 -1.44 38.34 -1.03
CA LEU A 16 -2.43 37.26 -1.07
C LEU A 16 -1.90 36.02 -1.80
N ILE A 17 -1.16 36.20 -2.89
CA ILE A 17 -0.50 35.10 -3.61
C ILE A 17 0.55 34.44 -2.70
N LEU A 18 1.37 35.23 -2.00
CA LEU A 18 2.36 34.72 -1.07
C LEU A 18 1.70 33.95 0.09
N ILE A 19 0.64 34.49 0.69
CA ILE A 19 -0.13 33.83 1.75
C ILE A 19 -0.69 32.50 1.24
N PHE A 20 -1.26 32.48 0.04
CA PHE A 20 -1.79 31.26 -0.56
C PHE A 20 -0.70 30.20 -0.78
N ILE A 21 0.48 30.60 -1.29
CA ILE A 21 1.63 29.71 -1.46
C ILE A 21 2.09 29.15 -0.10
N VAL A 22 2.20 30.00 0.92
CA VAL A 22 2.60 29.59 2.27
C VAL A 22 1.60 28.60 2.86
N ILE A 23 0.29 28.90 2.80
CA ILE A 23 -0.77 27.99 3.24
C ILE A 23 -0.71 26.66 2.48
N TYR A 24 -0.55 26.71 1.16
CA TYR A 24 -0.46 25.51 0.33
C TYR A 24 0.74 24.62 0.71
N LEU A 25 1.90 25.21 0.99
CA LEU A 25 3.10 24.49 1.43
C LEU A 25 2.94 23.94 2.86
N LEU A 26 2.25 24.65 3.76
CA LEU A 26 1.93 24.15 5.10
C LEU A 26 0.98 22.95 5.06
N LEU A 27 0.01 22.95 4.14
CA LEU A 27 -0.93 21.84 3.95
C LEU A 27 -0.35 20.68 3.13
N ASN A 28 0.80 20.86 2.48
CA ASN A 28 1.45 19.86 1.66
C ASN A 28 2.96 19.82 2.01
N PRO A 29 3.32 19.31 3.21
CA PRO A 29 4.71 19.27 3.66
C PRO A 29 5.62 18.54 2.67
N GLU A 30 5.10 17.54 1.94
CA GLU A 30 5.85 16.82 0.92
C GLU A 30 6.32 17.74 -0.22
N LYS A 31 5.52 18.76 -0.57
CA LYS A 31 5.88 19.75 -1.58
C LYS A 31 6.91 20.72 -1.01
N ALA A 32 6.74 21.15 0.24
CA ALA A 32 7.71 22.01 0.91
C ALA A 32 9.11 21.35 0.97
N GLU A 33 9.16 20.05 1.25
CA GLU A 33 10.40 19.27 1.23
C GLU A 33 11.01 19.18 -0.17
N LYS A 34 10.19 18.88 -1.20
CA LYS A 34 10.63 18.84 -2.61
C LYS A 34 11.15 20.21 -3.09
N TRP A 35 10.50 21.32 -2.72
CA TRP A 35 10.98 22.67 -3.05
C TRP A 35 12.25 23.05 -2.27
N GLY A 36 12.29 22.72 -0.98
CA GLY A 36 13.47 22.92 -0.15
C GLY A 36 14.67 22.15 -0.70
N SER A 37 14.48 20.92 -1.17
CA SER A 37 15.54 20.13 -1.79
C SER A 37 16.12 20.84 -3.02
N LEU A 38 15.30 21.43 -3.89
CA LEU A 38 15.79 22.20 -5.04
C LEU A 38 16.65 23.41 -4.64
N ILE A 39 16.28 24.11 -3.55
CA ILE A 39 17.08 25.23 -3.02
C ILE A 39 18.44 24.71 -2.56
N TYR A 40 18.46 23.66 -1.74
CA TYR A 40 19.71 23.10 -1.24
C TYR A 40 20.56 22.47 -2.34
N LYS A 41 19.95 21.94 -3.41
CA LYS A 41 20.66 21.42 -4.58
C LYS A 41 21.57 22.48 -5.22
N GLY A 42 21.12 23.73 -5.30
CA GLY A 42 21.94 24.85 -5.76
C GLY A 42 23.09 25.20 -4.82
N LEU A 43 22.92 24.94 -3.52
CA LEU A 43 23.91 25.22 -2.48
C LEU A 43 24.89 24.06 -2.23
N CYS A 44 24.62 22.87 -2.78
CA CYS A 44 25.47 21.67 -2.61
C CYS A 44 26.93 21.92 -3.03
N TYR A 45 27.16 22.74 -4.07
CA TYR A 45 28.50 23.04 -4.57
C TYR A 45 29.40 23.69 -3.49
N PHE A 46 28.79 24.38 -2.52
CA PHE A 46 29.50 25.18 -1.54
C PHE A 46 29.55 24.54 -0.14
N SER A 47 28.81 23.45 0.11
CA SER A 47 28.74 22.87 1.46
C SER A 47 28.28 21.41 1.49
N SER A 48 29.07 20.56 2.15
CA SER A 48 28.69 19.19 2.48
C SER A 48 27.48 19.11 3.43
N LYS A 49 27.26 20.12 4.27
CA LYS A 49 26.04 20.22 5.10
C LYS A 49 24.81 20.48 4.24
N ALA A 50 24.94 21.32 3.20
CA ALA A 50 23.86 21.56 2.24
C ALA A 50 23.54 20.30 1.42
N GLU A 51 24.55 19.54 1.02
CA GLU A 51 24.37 18.24 0.34
C GLU A 51 23.60 17.24 1.21
N LYS A 52 24.02 17.05 2.47
CA LYS A 52 23.29 16.20 3.43
C LYS A 52 21.84 16.65 3.60
N ARG A 53 21.61 17.96 3.72
CA ARG A 53 20.26 18.51 3.87
C ARG A 53 19.42 18.34 2.60
N TYR A 54 20.01 18.54 1.42
CA TYR A 54 19.39 18.28 0.13
C TYR A 54 18.89 16.84 0.04
N ILE A 55 19.77 15.87 0.31
CA ILE A 55 19.46 14.44 0.20
C ILE A 55 18.37 14.07 1.22
N ALA A 56 18.46 14.53 2.46
CA ALA A 56 17.41 14.31 3.46
C ALA A 56 16.04 14.83 2.98
N LEU A 57 15.97 16.08 2.55
CA LEU A 57 14.71 16.68 2.09
C LEU A 57 14.18 16.00 0.83
N ASN A 58 15.06 15.59 -0.08
CA ASN A 58 14.67 14.87 -1.28
C ASN A 58 14.05 13.52 -0.94
N ILE A 59 14.72 12.72 -0.10
CA ILE A 59 14.21 11.40 0.32
C ILE A 59 12.92 11.54 1.13
N GLN A 60 12.88 12.47 2.10
CA GLN A 60 11.67 12.73 2.88
C GLN A 60 10.48 13.12 1.99
N GLY A 61 10.70 14.05 1.05
CA GLY A 61 9.67 14.49 0.12
C GLY A 61 9.14 13.34 -0.76
N SER A 62 10.03 12.46 -1.21
CA SER A 62 9.67 11.23 -1.95
C SER A 62 8.84 10.27 -1.09
N ILE A 63 9.31 9.93 0.11
CA ILE A 63 8.60 9.01 1.03
C ILE A 63 7.23 9.57 1.43
N ASN A 64 7.14 10.85 1.81
CA ASN A 64 5.89 11.47 2.21
C ASN A 64 4.90 11.60 1.03
N SER A 65 5.40 11.80 -0.19
CA SER A 65 4.56 11.76 -1.41
C SER A 65 3.98 10.37 -1.63
N PHE A 66 4.82 9.34 -1.55
CA PHE A 66 4.41 7.95 -1.70
C PHE A 66 3.43 7.53 -0.60
N GLN A 67 3.70 7.88 0.67
CA GLN A 67 2.81 7.66 1.80
C GLN A 67 1.41 8.23 1.52
N LYS A 68 1.32 9.48 1.04
CA LYS A 68 0.07 10.13 0.69
C LYS A 68 -0.65 9.44 -0.47
N GLU A 69 0.07 8.86 -1.42
CA GLU A 69 -0.52 8.07 -2.51
C GLU A 69 -1.08 6.74 -1.99
N ILE A 70 -0.28 5.98 -1.25
CA ILE A 70 -0.64 4.66 -0.72
C ILE A 70 -1.79 4.77 0.30
N ASN A 71 -1.78 5.78 1.16
CA ASN A 71 -2.86 5.99 2.12
C ASN A 71 -4.19 6.40 1.47
N ARG A 72 -4.21 6.79 0.17
CA ARG A 72 -5.45 6.93 -0.59
C ARG A 72 -6.02 5.60 -1.07
N GLU A 73 -5.20 4.55 -1.17
CA GLU A 73 -5.67 3.18 -1.45
C GLU A 73 -6.20 2.51 -0.19
N LEU A 74 -5.48 2.68 0.93
CA LEU A 74 -5.85 2.19 2.25
C LEU A 74 -5.37 3.20 3.30
N GLU A 75 -6.32 3.88 3.93
CA GLU A 75 -6.04 4.85 4.99
C GLU A 75 -5.17 4.23 6.09
N ASP A 76 -4.22 5.01 6.62
CA ASP A 76 -3.24 4.61 7.64
C ASP A 76 -2.49 3.29 7.37
N LEU A 77 -2.24 2.93 6.11
CA LEU A 77 -1.35 1.81 5.78
C LEU A 77 0.11 2.13 6.15
N LEU A 78 0.50 3.40 5.95
CA LEU A 78 1.75 4.00 6.40
C LEU A 78 1.37 5.18 7.32
N PRO A 79 1.13 4.95 8.62
CA PRO A 79 0.59 5.96 9.54
C PRO A 79 1.62 7.04 9.94
N TYR A 80 2.91 6.74 9.83
CA TYR A 80 3.98 7.64 10.28
C TYR A 80 4.66 8.34 9.10
N GLY A 81 4.95 9.63 9.24
CA GLY A 81 5.84 10.32 8.31
C GLY A 81 7.30 9.93 8.51
N VAL A 82 8.23 10.53 7.76
CA VAL A 82 9.68 10.28 7.92
C VAL A 82 10.45 11.53 8.34
N LYS A 83 11.48 11.33 9.16
CA LYS A 83 12.50 12.34 9.46
C LYS A 83 13.88 11.69 9.40
N ILE A 84 14.80 12.32 8.68
CA ILE A 84 16.15 11.81 8.47
C ILE A 84 17.15 12.70 9.21
N ASP A 85 17.91 12.08 10.12
CA ASP A 85 18.99 12.72 10.86
C ASP A 85 20.31 12.04 10.50
N TRP A 86 21.19 12.74 9.77
CA TRP A 86 22.51 12.19 9.42
C TRP A 86 23.43 12.20 10.63
N VAL A 87 23.88 11.01 11.04
CA VAL A 87 24.83 10.84 12.14
C VAL A 87 26.24 10.55 11.58
N SER A 88 27.25 10.69 12.43
CA SER A 88 28.62 10.30 12.09
C SER A 88 28.75 8.78 12.04
N GLU A 89 29.77 8.26 11.36
CA GLU A 89 29.94 6.82 11.11
C GLU A 89 30.18 6.00 12.38
N ASP A 90 30.64 6.64 13.45
CA ASP A 90 30.85 6.07 14.79
C ASP A 90 29.55 5.91 15.60
N VAL A 91 28.46 6.53 15.16
CA VAL A 91 27.15 6.39 15.81
C VAL A 91 26.40 5.21 15.19
N SER A 92 25.95 4.30 16.04
CA SER A 92 25.13 3.16 15.62
C SER A 92 23.87 3.64 14.90
N PRO A 93 23.57 3.11 13.70
CA PRO A 93 22.30 3.36 13.04
C PRO A 93 21.12 3.00 13.92
N GLU A 94 20.11 3.86 13.96
CA GLU A 94 18.91 3.65 14.77
C GLU A 94 17.67 4.17 14.04
N SER A 95 16.57 3.42 14.12
CA SER A 95 15.27 3.84 13.63
C SER A 95 14.20 3.64 14.71
N PHE A 96 13.49 4.72 15.06
CA PHE A 96 12.46 4.72 16.09
C PHE A 96 11.29 5.62 15.72
N ILE A 97 10.13 5.37 16.32
CA ILE A 97 8.92 6.16 16.09
C ILE A 97 8.82 7.21 17.21
N THR A 98 8.71 8.47 16.84
CA THR A 98 8.44 9.58 17.78
C THR A 98 7.59 10.64 17.09
N GLU A 99 6.63 11.23 17.81
CA GLU A 99 5.77 12.33 17.31
C GLU A 99 5.10 12.02 15.95
N GLY A 100 4.66 10.75 15.74
CA GLY A 100 4.03 10.32 14.48
C GLY A 100 4.99 10.26 13.29
N LYS A 101 6.31 10.17 13.53
CA LYS A 101 7.33 10.03 12.49
C LYS A 101 8.29 8.90 12.81
N VAL A 102 8.73 8.18 11.76
CA VAL A 102 9.91 7.34 11.83
C VAL A 102 11.14 8.25 11.73
N VAL A 103 11.86 8.39 12.83
CA VAL A 103 13.15 9.08 12.87
C VAL A 103 14.22 8.06 12.54
N ILE A 104 14.96 8.35 11.46
CA ILE A 104 15.98 7.46 10.92
C ILE A 104 17.33 8.16 11.06
N ARG A 105 18.18 7.58 11.91
CA ARG A 105 19.57 8.00 12.15
C ARG A 105 20.51 7.07 11.42
N LEU A 106 21.12 7.56 10.34
CA LEU A 106 22.00 6.78 9.49
C LEU A 106 23.31 7.53 9.20
N GLY A 107 24.40 6.78 9.13
CA GLY A 107 25.67 7.27 8.58
C GLY A 107 25.53 7.58 7.08
N TYR A 108 26.02 8.75 6.68
CA TYR A 108 25.97 9.22 5.29
C TYR A 108 26.85 8.37 4.36
N HIS A 109 26.28 7.88 3.25
CA HIS A 109 27.05 7.22 2.20
C HIS A 109 27.30 8.15 1.01
N LYS A 110 28.45 8.00 0.32
CA LYS A 110 28.78 8.84 -0.85
C LYS A 110 27.85 8.60 -2.04
N ASN A 111 27.40 7.35 -2.23
CA ASN A 111 26.41 7.01 -3.25
C ASN A 111 25.00 7.41 -2.74
N GLN A 112 24.32 8.27 -3.51
CA GLN A 112 23.00 8.79 -3.14
C GLN A 112 21.90 7.71 -3.23
N ASP A 113 21.97 6.81 -4.21
CA ASP A 113 21.01 5.71 -4.35
C ASP A 113 21.09 4.78 -3.12
N GLU A 114 22.30 4.55 -2.61
CA GLU A 114 22.52 3.80 -1.37
C GLU A 114 21.82 4.46 -0.17
N ASN A 115 21.93 5.79 -0.05
CA ASN A 115 21.24 6.53 1.01
C ASN A 115 19.71 6.40 0.88
N VAL A 116 19.19 6.51 -0.35
CA VAL A 116 17.76 6.36 -0.64
C VAL A 116 17.29 4.97 -0.21
N ILE A 117 17.97 3.91 -0.66
CA ILE A 117 17.59 2.53 -0.39
C ILE A 117 17.60 2.26 1.12
N ARG A 118 18.66 2.63 1.83
CA ARG A 118 18.77 2.41 3.28
C ARG A 118 17.65 3.11 4.04
N VAL A 119 17.38 4.39 3.73
CA VAL A 119 16.30 5.13 4.39
C VAL A 119 14.93 4.53 4.06
N VAL A 120 14.68 4.19 2.80
CA VAL A 120 13.40 3.61 2.36
C VAL A 120 13.16 2.26 3.02
N SER A 121 14.18 1.39 3.07
CA SER A 121 14.10 0.09 3.72
C SER A 121 13.79 0.22 5.21
N GLU A 122 14.51 1.09 5.93
CA GLU A 122 14.25 1.36 7.35
C GLU A 122 12.83 1.93 7.58
N TYR A 123 12.42 2.88 6.75
CA TYR A 123 11.09 3.47 6.84
C TYR A 123 9.99 2.43 6.63
N ILE A 124 10.05 1.65 5.54
CA ILE A 124 9.04 0.62 5.24
C ILE A 124 9.03 -0.45 6.33
N SER A 125 10.20 -0.89 6.81
CA SER A 125 10.32 -1.88 7.86
C SER A 125 9.59 -1.46 9.15
N LYS A 126 9.65 -0.17 9.51
CA LYS A 126 9.01 0.36 10.71
C LYS A 126 7.56 0.84 10.51
N ALA A 127 7.23 1.42 9.35
CA ALA A 127 5.97 2.13 9.15
C ALA A 127 4.88 1.28 8.48
N LEU A 128 5.23 0.24 7.72
CA LEU A 128 4.23 -0.55 6.99
C LEU A 128 3.53 -1.53 7.93
N ILE A 129 2.19 -1.42 8.09
CA ILE A 129 1.34 -2.29 8.95
C ILE A 129 1.99 -2.65 10.31
N PRO A 130 2.42 -1.65 11.10
CA PRO A 130 3.28 -1.88 12.26
C PRO A 130 2.65 -2.82 13.30
N GLU A 131 1.32 -2.86 13.40
CA GLU A 131 0.59 -3.63 14.41
C GLU A 131 0.64 -5.14 14.18
N ILE A 132 0.70 -5.61 12.93
CA ILE A 132 0.70 -7.04 12.61
C ILE A 132 2.11 -7.61 12.44
N LYS A 133 3.10 -6.78 12.09
CA LYS A 133 4.49 -7.24 11.87
C LYS A 133 5.08 -8.10 13.00
N PRO A 134 4.84 -7.84 14.29
CA PRO A 134 5.34 -8.71 15.36
C PRO A 134 4.86 -10.17 15.30
N TYR A 135 3.75 -10.43 14.61
CA TYR A 135 3.14 -11.76 14.47
C TYR A 135 3.58 -12.52 13.22
N LEU A 136 4.37 -11.87 12.35
CA LEU A 136 4.78 -12.42 11.07
C LEU A 136 6.22 -12.93 11.14
N SER A 137 6.45 -14.05 10.47
CA SER A 137 7.77 -14.60 10.18
C SER A 137 8.66 -13.60 9.46
N GLU A 138 9.98 -13.79 9.53
CA GLU A 138 10.93 -12.94 8.84
C GLU A 138 10.68 -12.94 7.32
N GLU A 139 10.36 -14.10 6.76
CA GLU A 139 10.15 -14.30 5.33
C GLU A 139 8.93 -13.52 4.82
N ILE A 140 7.79 -13.59 5.51
CA ILE A 140 6.59 -12.84 5.12
C ILE A 140 6.82 -11.34 5.25
N ARG A 141 7.46 -10.89 6.35
CA ARG A 141 7.78 -9.46 6.54
C ARG A 141 8.68 -8.94 5.44
N GLN A 142 9.76 -9.65 5.14
CA GLN A 142 10.72 -9.24 4.10
C GLN A 142 10.07 -9.24 2.73
N ALA A 143 9.23 -10.23 2.40
CA ALA A 143 8.53 -10.25 1.11
C ALA A 143 7.58 -9.06 0.95
N ILE A 144 6.79 -8.73 1.98
CA ILE A 144 5.91 -7.56 2.01
C ILE A 144 6.72 -6.26 1.87
N ASP A 145 7.81 -6.15 2.63
CA ASP A 145 8.67 -4.96 2.63
C ASP A 145 9.34 -4.77 1.27
N PHE A 146 9.93 -5.82 0.69
CA PHE A 146 10.55 -5.75 -0.64
C PHE A 146 9.54 -5.36 -1.72
N SER A 147 8.33 -5.91 -1.70
CA SER A 147 7.28 -5.51 -2.65
C SER A 147 6.89 -4.04 -2.51
N MET A 148 6.82 -3.52 -1.28
CA MET A 148 6.51 -2.11 -1.04
C MET A 148 7.68 -1.18 -1.38
N ILE A 149 8.91 -1.55 -1.02
CA ILE A 149 10.14 -0.82 -1.36
C ILE A 149 10.30 -0.72 -2.88
N LYS A 150 10.14 -1.84 -3.60
CA LYS A 150 10.12 -1.88 -5.08
C LYS A 150 9.14 -0.85 -5.63
N ARG A 151 7.90 -0.84 -5.12
CA ARG A 151 6.86 0.09 -5.57
C ARG A 151 7.22 1.55 -5.28
N LEU A 152 7.75 1.85 -4.10
CA LEU A 152 8.20 3.20 -3.74
C LEU A 152 9.34 3.67 -4.64
N LEU A 153 10.39 2.86 -4.79
CA LEU A 153 11.55 3.20 -5.62
C LEU A 153 11.16 3.36 -7.08
N TYR A 154 10.30 2.48 -7.61
CA TYR A 154 9.80 2.60 -8.98
C TYR A 154 9.07 3.94 -9.23
N ASN A 155 8.30 4.42 -8.26
CA ASN A 155 7.53 5.66 -8.39
C ASN A 155 8.35 6.93 -8.14
N GLU A 156 9.19 6.95 -7.09
CA GLU A 156 9.81 8.17 -6.58
C GLU A 156 11.34 8.22 -6.75
N ALA A 157 12.01 7.09 -6.95
CA ALA A 157 13.47 7.02 -7.11
C ALA A 157 13.93 5.91 -8.08
N PRO A 158 13.56 5.96 -9.38
CA PRO A 158 13.81 4.86 -10.32
C PRO A 158 15.28 4.47 -10.48
N ASN A 159 16.20 5.43 -10.32
CA ASN A 159 17.64 5.19 -10.42
C ASN A 159 18.15 4.23 -9.34
N ALA A 160 17.55 4.28 -8.14
CA ALA A 160 17.93 3.44 -7.02
C ALA A 160 17.36 2.01 -7.14
N LEU A 161 16.38 1.77 -8.02
CA LEU A 161 15.69 0.49 -8.12
C LEU A 161 16.62 -0.66 -8.55
N ASN A 162 17.45 -0.46 -9.58
CA ASN A 162 18.38 -1.49 -10.05
C ASN A 162 19.39 -1.86 -8.96
N ARG A 163 19.90 -0.86 -8.25
CA ARG A 163 20.83 -1.06 -7.14
C ARG A 163 20.18 -1.80 -5.98
N PHE A 164 18.91 -1.48 -5.66
CA PHE A 164 18.14 -2.24 -4.67
C PHE A 164 18.02 -3.72 -5.08
N TYR A 165 17.73 -3.99 -6.35
CA TYR A 165 17.68 -5.36 -6.86
C TYR A 165 18.99 -6.10 -6.67
N ASP A 166 20.10 -5.52 -7.11
CA ASP A 166 21.41 -6.20 -7.13
C ASP A 166 22.04 -6.32 -5.74
N ALA A 167 21.93 -5.29 -4.90
CA ALA A 167 22.66 -5.21 -3.65
C ALA A 167 21.85 -5.64 -2.42
N TYR A 168 20.52 -5.67 -2.50
CA TYR A 168 19.64 -5.97 -1.36
C TYR A 168 18.73 -7.15 -1.62
N TYR A 169 17.91 -7.08 -2.67
CA TYR A 169 16.92 -8.12 -2.95
C TYR A 169 17.56 -9.45 -3.34
N LYS A 170 18.43 -9.44 -4.38
CA LYS A 170 19.04 -10.64 -4.93
C LYS A 170 19.84 -11.45 -3.90
N PRO A 171 20.73 -10.82 -3.09
CA PRO A 171 21.45 -11.56 -2.05
C PRO A 171 20.53 -12.20 -1.02
N GLU A 172 19.44 -11.53 -0.63
CA GLU A 172 18.51 -12.06 0.37
C GLU A 172 17.77 -13.30 -0.15
N ILE A 173 17.26 -13.25 -1.39
CA ILE A 173 16.53 -14.37 -1.98
C ILE A 173 17.41 -15.57 -2.36
N GLU A 174 18.70 -15.34 -2.65
CA GLU A 174 19.67 -16.41 -2.87
C GLU A 174 19.95 -17.18 -1.57
N ASN A 175 19.94 -16.49 -0.43
CA ASN A 175 20.10 -17.10 0.89
C ASN A 175 18.81 -17.73 1.43
N LYS A 176 17.65 -17.13 1.10
CA LYS A 176 16.32 -17.54 1.60
C LYS A 176 15.31 -17.66 0.43
N PRO A 177 15.28 -18.80 -0.26
CA PRO A 177 14.42 -19.00 -1.43
C PRO A 177 12.92 -18.78 -1.16
N GLN A 178 12.45 -19.01 0.06
CA GLN A 178 11.05 -18.80 0.45
C GLN A 178 10.59 -17.35 0.28
N ILE A 179 11.50 -16.37 0.44
CA ILE A 179 11.19 -14.95 0.22
C ILE A 179 10.92 -14.70 -1.26
N LYS A 180 11.67 -15.35 -2.15
CA LYS A 180 11.46 -15.25 -3.59
C LYS A 180 10.05 -15.70 -3.96
N ASP A 181 9.65 -16.88 -3.48
CA ASP A 181 8.33 -17.46 -3.77
C ASP A 181 7.21 -16.55 -3.27
N LEU A 182 7.36 -15.99 -2.06
CA LEU A 182 6.42 -15.03 -1.50
C LEU A 182 6.37 -13.71 -2.30
N CYS A 183 7.51 -13.19 -2.74
CA CYS A 183 7.56 -12.00 -3.59
C CYS A 183 6.88 -12.25 -4.95
N GLU A 184 7.10 -13.40 -5.58
CA GLU A 184 6.44 -13.77 -6.84
C GLU A 184 4.91 -13.89 -6.67
N ILE A 185 4.47 -14.48 -5.55
CA ILE A 185 3.05 -14.52 -5.17
C ILE A 185 2.48 -13.09 -5.01
N ILE A 186 3.19 -12.23 -4.27
CA ILE A 186 2.77 -10.84 -4.04
C ILE A 186 2.68 -10.08 -5.37
N GLU A 187 3.65 -10.25 -6.27
CA GLU A 187 3.62 -9.63 -7.60
C GLU A 187 2.41 -10.09 -8.42
N ALA A 188 2.09 -11.39 -8.39
CA ALA A 188 0.93 -11.93 -9.08
C ALA A 188 -0.38 -11.33 -8.56
N ILE A 189 -0.56 -11.20 -7.24
CA ILE A 189 -1.78 -10.56 -6.69
C ILE A 189 -1.79 -9.03 -6.90
N ASP A 190 -0.62 -8.36 -6.90
CA ASP A 190 -0.53 -6.91 -7.11
C ASP A 190 -0.78 -6.52 -8.58
N SER A 191 -0.45 -7.39 -9.54
CA SER A 191 -0.85 -7.18 -10.95
C SER A 191 -2.38 -7.05 -11.11
N ASN A 192 -3.14 -7.65 -10.20
CA ASN A 192 -4.59 -7.57 -10.08
C ASN A 192 -5.07 -6.40 -9.18
N GLY A 193 -4.12 -5.69 -8.56
CA GLY A 193 -4.28 -4.60 -7.60
C GLY A 193 -4.72 -5.04 -6.20
N TRP A 194 -4.59 -6.33 -5.88
CA TRP A 194 -5.11 -6.91 -4.65
C TRP A 194 -4.14 -6.86 -3.48
N PHE A 195 -2.85 -6.64 -3.72
CA PHE A 195 -1.85 -6.54 -2.65
C PHE A 195 -2.23 -5.46 -1.62
N THR A 196 -2.42 -4.21 -2.03
CA THR A 196 -2.83 -3.14 -1.10
C THR A 196 -4.32 -3.18 -0.76
N ARG A 197 -5.18 -3.43 -1.75
CA ARG A 197 -6.63 -3.24 -1.63
C ARG A 197 -7.33 -4.35 -0.84
N ILE A 198 -6.77 -5.55 -0.86
CA ILE A 198 -7.32 -6.75 -0.21
C ILE A 198 -6.33 -7.27 0.84
N PHE A 199 -5.13 -7.68 0.43
CA PHE A 199 -4.21 -8.38 1.33
C PHE A 199 -3.76 -7.50 2.51
N LEU A 200 -3.08 -6.37 2.24
CA LEU A 200 -2.63 -5.46 3.30
C LEU A 200 -3.78 -4.84 4.10
N ARG A 201 -4.98 -4.76 3.51
CA ARG A 201 -6.18 -4.30 4.20
C ARG A 201 -6.62 -5.29 5.28
N GLU A 202 -6.73 -6.57 4.96
CA GLU A 202 -7.05 -7.60 5.95
C GLU A 202 -5.94 -7.72 7.00
N LEU A 203 -4.66 -7.60 6.61
CA LEU A 203 -3.54 -7.61 7.55
C LEU A 203 -3.59 -6.42 8.53
N LYS A 204 -3.95 -5.23 8.07
CA LYS A 204 -4.14 -4.06 8.92
C LYS A 204 -5.28 -4.27 9.92
N GLU A 205 -6.41 -4.80 9.46
CA GLU A 205 -7.55 -5.11 10.32
C GLU A 205 -7.23 -6.21 11.33
N LEU A 206 -6.45 -7.21 10.93
CA LEU A 206 -5.95 -8.25 11.81
C LEU A 206 -5.00 -7.65 12.87
N GLY A 207 -4.04 -6.82 12.46
CA GLY A 207 -3.17 -6.10 13.39
C GLY A 207 -3.94 -5.29 14.43
N THR A 208 -5.02 -4.64 14.02
CA THR A 208 -5.89 -3.87 14.93
C THR A 208 -6.65 -4.76 15.93
N GLN A 209 -6.87 -6.04 15.64
CA GLN A 209 -7.48 -6.99 16.58
C GLN A 209 -6.46 -7.52 17.60
N PHE A 210 -5.19 -7.58 17.22
CA PHE A 210 -4.13 -8.24 17.99
C PHE A 210 -3.09 -7.29 18.59
N HIS A 211 -3.09 -5.98 18.28
CA HIS A 211 -2.02 -5.04 18.71
C HIS A 211 -1.77 -4.98 20.24
N SER A 212 -2.73 -5.43 21.06
CA SER A 212 -2.63 -5.45 22.52
C SER A 212 -2.18 -6.79 23.11
N ARG A 213 -2.00 -7.81 22.26
CA ARG A 213 -1.55 -9.15 22.67
C ARG A 213 -0.05 -9.30 22.42
N PHE A 214 0.56 -10.28 23.08
CA PHE A 214 1.90 -10.72 22.69
C PHE A 214 1.79 -11.68 21.50
N PRO A 215 2.79 -11.72 20.61
CA PRO A 215 2.90 -12.73 19.56
C PRO A 215 2.72 -14.14 20.11
N ASP A 216 1.85 -14.90 19.45
CA ASP A 216 1.55 -16.28 19.82
C ASP A 216 2.79 -17.17 19.57
N PRO A 217 3.25 -17.97 20.55
CA PRO A 217 4.34 -18.94 20.35
C PRO A 217 4.08 -19.94 19.21
N ASP A 218 2.82 -20.24 18.89
CA ASP A 218 2.47 -21.31 17.93
C ASP A 218 2.42 -20.84 16.46
N ALA A 219 2.75 -19.58 16.18
CA ALA A 219 2.73 -18.99 14.83
C ALA A 219 1.39 -19.16 14.07
N SER A 220 0.28 -19.27 14.80
CA SER A 220 -1.09 -19.42 14.25
C SER A 220 -1.44 -18.31 13.25
N ILE A 221 -1.17 -17.05 13.61
CA ILE A 221 -1.40 -15.87 12.77
C ILE A 221 -0.52 -15.86 11.51
N ASP A 222 0.76 -16.23 11.63
CA ASP A 222 1.67 -16.28 10.47
C ASP A 222 1.18 -17.31 9.44
N ASN A 223 0.81 -18.50 9.91
CA ASN A 223 0.28 -19.57 9.06
C ASN A 223 -1.02 -19.14 8.36
N GLU A 224 -1.96 -18.53 9.10
CA GLU A 224 -3.21 -18.04 8.50
C GLU A 224 -2.95 -16.94 7.46
N VAL A 225 -1.99 -16.03 7.70
CA VAL A 225 -1.59 -14.99 6.74
C VAL A 225 -0.99 -15.62 5.48
N ARG A 226 -0.16 -16.66 5.62
CA ARG A 226 0.41 -17.41 4.49
C ARG A 226 -0.67 -18.10 3.67
N ASP A 227 -1.62 -18.76 4.33
CA ASP A 227 -2.75 -19.43 3.69
C ASP A 227 -3.67 -18.43 2.98
N PHE A 228 -3.90 -17.27 3.58
CA PHE A 228 -4.68 -16.20 2.96
C PHE A 228 -3.99 -15.63 1.72
N LEU A 229 -2.67 -15.44 1.78
CA LEU A 229 -1.88 -15.01 0.63
C LEU A 229 -1.96 -16.03 -0.52
N GLN A 230 -1.81 -17.32 -0.20
CA GLN A 230 -1.95 -18.41 -1.17
C GLN A 230 -3.37 -18.49 -1.76
N PHE A 231 -4.41 -18.27 -0.94
CA PHE A 231 -5.79 -18.19 -1.40
C PHE A 231 -5.97 -17.08 -2.45
N LEU A 232 -5.44 -15.87 -2.20
CA LEU A 232 -5.50 -14.78 -3.16
C LEU A 232 -4.71 -15.09 -4.43
N TYR A 233 -3.54 -15.72 -4.29
CA TYR A 233 -2.70 -16.14 -5.41
C TYR A 233 -3.45 -17.08 -6.36
N VAL A 234 -4.04 -18.15 -5.83
CA VAL A 234 -4.81 -19.12 -6.62
C VAL A 234 -5.91 -18.43 -7.42
N ILE A 235 -6.62 -17.46 -6.84
CA ILE A 235 -7.65 -16.72 -7.56
C ILE A 235 -7.05 -15.78 -8.62
N ALA A 236 -5.93 -15.13 -8.30
CA ALA A 236 -5.25 -14.17 -9.16
C ALA A 236 -4.62 -14.82 -10.41
N THR A 237 -4.17 -16.08 -10.30
CA THR A 237 -3.46 -16.80 -11.37
C THR A 237 -4.30 -17.86 -12.08
N LYS A 238 -5.54 -18.09 -11.66
CA LYS A 238 -6.41 -19.10 -12.27
C LYS A 238 -6.64 -18.83 -13.76
N LYS A 239 -6.82 -19.91 -14.52
CA LYS A 239 -7.19 -19.81 -15.95
C LYS A 239 -8.68 -19.49 -16.12
N PRO A 240 -9.09 -18.88 -17.24
CA PRO A 240 -10.50 -18.74 -17.57
C PRO A 240 -11.21 -20.11 -17.57
N GLY A 241 -12.36 -20.19 -16.90
CA GLY A 241 -13.12 -21.45 -16.75
C GLY A 241 -12.66 -22.35 -15.61
N GLU A 242 -11.52 -22.07 -14.97
CA GLU A 242 -11.08 -22.81 -13.79
C GLU A 242 -11.92 -22.40 -12.57
N ASP A 243 -12.52 -23.40 -11.94
CA ASP A 243 -13.26 -23.22 -10.70
C ASP A 243 -12.31 -23.32 -9.51
N VAL A 244 -12.31 -22.28 -8.69
CA VAL A 244 -11.47 -22.16 -7.51
C VAL A 244 -12.33 -21.69 -6.36
N LYS A 245 -11.96 -22.08 -5.14
CA LYS A 245 -12.63 -21.58 -3.93
C LYS A 245 -12.48 -20.07 -3.88
N LEU A 246 -13.60 -19.34 -3.71
CA LEU A 246 -13.57 -17.88 -3.54
C LEU A 246 -13.92 -17.44 -2.12
N ASN A 247 -13.91 -18.37 -1.17
CA ASN A 247 -14.13 -18.09 0.24
C ASN A 247 -12.91 -18.59 1.03
N PHE A 248 -12.32 -17.72 1.81
CA PHE A 248 -11.32 -18.02 2.81
C PHE A 248 -12.01 -17.98 4.18
N ASP A 249 -11.98 -19.10 4.89
CA ASP A 249 -12.66 -19.26 6.17
C ASP A 249 -11.62 -19.70 7.21
N GLY A 250 -10.69 -18.79 7.49
CA GLY A 250 -9.70 -18.96 8.53
C GLY A 250 -10.28 -18.66 9.91
N GLU A 251 -9.44 -18.77 10.93
CA GLU A 251 -9.83 -18.51 12.31
C GLU A 251 -10.14 -17.02 12.54
N HIS A 252 -9.25 -16.14 12.06
CA HIS A 252 -9.37 -14.70 12.24
C HIS A 252 -9.75 -13.98 10.94
N ILE A 253 -9.25 -14.44 9.80
CA ILE A 253 -9.54 -13.91 8.47
C ILE A 253 -10.69 -14.71 7.84
N LYS A 254 -11.85 -14.08 7.67
CA LYS A 254 -13.02 -14.67 7.02
C LYS A 254 -13.46 -13.80 5.85
N VAL A 255 -13.01 -14.16 4.65
CA VAL A 255 -13.08 -13.33 3.45
C VAL A 255 -13.75 -14.07 2.29
N ALA A 256 -14.62 -13.40 1.53
CA ALA A 256 -15.10 -13.90 0.24
C ALA A 256 -14.72 -12.93 -0.90
N ILE A 257 -14.28 -13.48 -2.03
CA ILE A 257 -14.03 -12.75 -3.28
C ILE A 257 -15.17 -13.05 -4.26
N ILE A 258 -15.87 -12.02 -4.70
CA ILE A 258 -16.94 -12.12 -5.69
C ILE A 258 -16.42 -11.55 -7.01
N LEU A 259 -16.11 -12.44 -7.95
CA LEU A 259 -15.69 -12.07 -9.29
C LEU A 259 -16.91 -11.78 -10.16
N VAL A 260 -17.17 -10.51 -10.44
CA VAL A 260 -18.24 -10.06 -11.34
C VAL A 260 -17.72 -10.16 -12.77
N ALA A 261 -17.74 -11.37 -13.32
CA ALA A 261 -17.28 -11.67 -14.67
C ALA A 261 -17.76 -13.01 -15.26
N ARG A 262 -18.41 -13.88 -14.47
CA ARG A 262 -18.87 -15.18 -14.99
C ARG A 262 -20.10 -14.97 -15.88
N ALA A 263 -20.02 -15.53 -17.10
CA ALA A 263 -20.98 -15.38 -18.20
C ALA A 263 -22.37 -16.00 -17.95
N GLU A 264 -22.59 -16.62 -16.80
CA GLU A 264 -23.83 -17.35 -16.50
C GLU A 264 -25.04 -16.44 -16.24
N ALA A 265 -24.85 -15.13 -16.07
CA ALA A 265 -25.98 -14.23 -15.99
C ALA A 265 -25.68 -12.83 -16.51
N SER A 266 -26.47 -12.42 -17.50
CA SER A 266 -26.82 -11.01 -17.74
C SER A 266 -27.64 -10.41 -16.58
N SER A 267 -27.63 -11.04 -15.39
CA SER A 267 -28.34 -10.68 -14.18
C SER A 267 -27.38 -10.68 -12.99
N ILE A 268 -27.64 -9.79 -12.04
CA ILE A 268 -26.91 -9.69 -10.77
C ILE A 268 -27.32 -10.78 -9.75
N ASP A 269 -28.41 -11.53 -10.00
CA ASP A 269 -29.00 -12.46 -9.03
C ASP A 269 -28.08 -13.59 -8.56
N PRO A 270 -27.25 -14.23 -9.41
CA PRO A 270 -26.32 -15.25 -8.94
C PRO A 270 -25.27 -14.68 -7.98
N HIS A 271 -24.82 -13.45 -8.23
CA HIS A 271 -23.89 -12.75 -7.35
C HIS A 271 -24.54 -12.45 -6.00
N LYS A 272 -25.80 -11.99 -5.99
CA LYS A 272 -26.56 -11.76 -4.75
C LYS A 272 -26.75 -13.05 -3.96
N LYS A 273 -27.16 -14.14 -4.61
CA LYS A 273 -27.31 -15.45 -3.98
C LYS A 273 -25.99 -15.92 -3.36
N ARG A 274 -24.86 -15.73 -4.06
CA ARG A 274 -23.53 -16.06 -3.53
C ARG A 274 -23.18 -15.22 -2.31
N ILE A 275 -23.44 -13.91 -2.35
CA ILE A 275 -23.18 -12.99 -1.23
C ILE A 275 -24.00 -13.39 0.00
N LEU A 276 -25.30 -13.65 -0.17
CA LEU A 276 -26.17 -14.14 0.89
C LEU A 276 -25.67 -15.47 1.49
N GLY A 277 -25.22 -16.39 0.65
CA GLY A 277 -24.60 -17.64 1.10
C GLY A 277 -23.34 -17.41 1.94
N CYS A 278 -22.48 -16.47 1.54
CA CYS A 278 -21.26 -16.12 2.30
C CYS A 278 -21.60 -15.54 3.69
N ILE A 279 -22.65 -14.70 3.76
CA ILE A 279 -23.13 -14.14 5.02
C ILE A 279 -23.60 -15.27 5.95
N GLN A 280 -24.34 -16.25 5.42
CA GLN A 280 -24.84 -17.39 6.20
C GLN A 280 -23.71 -18.29 6.73
N THR A 281 -22.59 -18.40 6.01
CA THR A 281 -21.43 -19.19 6.44
C THR A 281 -20.47 -18.43 7.36
N GLY A 282 -20.83 -17.23 7.83
CA GLY A 282 -20.02 -16.46 8.79
C GLY A 282 -18.85 -15.69 8.18
N ILE A 283 -18.87 -15.42 6.86
CA ILE A 283 -17.88 -14.52 6.25
C ILE A 283 -18.04 -13.10 6.81
N LYS A 284 -16.92 -12.47 7.17
CA LYS A 284 -16.89 -11.12 7.76
C LYS A 284 -16.64 -10.04 6.71
N SER A 285 -15.76 -10.31 5.74
CA SER A 285 -15.35 -9.37 4.69
C SER A 285 -15.72 -9.91 3.31
N ILE A 286 -16.41 -9.12 2.49
CA ILE A 286 -16.76 -9.49 1.11
C ILE A 286 -16.15 -8.47 0.15
N TYR A 287 -15.34 -8.95 -0.79
CA TYR A 287 -14.74 -8.13 -1.84
C TYR A 287 -15.42 -8.40 -3.18
N LEU A 288 -15.99 -7.37 -3.79
CA LEU A 288 -16.40 -7.41 -5.20
C LEU A 288 -15.23 -6.98 -6.07
N SER A 289 -14.95 -7.73 -7.14
CA SER A 289 -13.94 -7.37 -8.13
C SER A 289 -14.48 -7.59 -9.53
N ALA A 290 -14.34 -6.58 -10.39
CA ALA A 290 -14.78 -6.63 -11.79
C ALA A 290 -13.81 -5.89 -12.71
N ARG A 291 -13.79 -6.27 -13.99
CA ARG A 291 -12.88 -5.71 -15.01
C ARG A 291 -13.58 -5.42 -16.32
N GLY A 292 -13.06 -4.45 -17.06
CA GLY A 292 -13.52 -4.11 -18.40
C GLY A 292 -15.00 -3.73 -18.41
N ALA A 293 -15.75 -4.33 -19.34
CA ALA A 293 -17.19 -4.09 -19.46
C ALA A 293 -17.99 -4.52 -18.21
N ASN A 294 -17.49 -5.49 -17.43
CA ASN A 294 -18.19 -5.99 -16.25
C ASN A 294 -18.17 -5.01 -15.07
N VAL A 295 -17.41 -3.91 -15.16
CA VAL A 295 -17.44 -2.85 -14.15
C VAL A 295 -18.84 -2.24 -14.05
N GLU A 296 -19.57 -2.12 -15.15
CA GLU A 296 -20.94 -1.61 -15.13
C GLU A 296 -21.92 -2.59 -14.45
N LEU A 297 -21.76 -3.89 -14.69
CA LEU A 297 -22.54 -4.91 -13.98
C LEU A 297 -22.26 -4.89 -12.47
N ALA A 298 -21.00 -4.66 -12.08
CA ALA A 298 -20.63 -4.51 -10.69
C ALA A 298 -21.24 -3.26 -10.05
N ARG A 299 -21.35 -2.15 -10.80
CA ARG A 299 -22.04 -0.93 -10.33
C ARG A 299 -23.51 -1.19 -10.03
N TRP A 300 -24.21 -1.88 -10.92
CA TRP A 300 -25.60 -2.27 -10.66
C TRP A 300 -25.73 -3.17 -9.43
N LEU A 301 -24.83 -4.14 -9.27
CA LEU A 301 -24.79 -4.96 -8.07
C LEU A 301 -24.52 -4.13 -6.80
N ILE A 302 -23.61 -3.14 -6.85
CA ILE A 302 -23.32 -2.24 -5.72
C ILE A 302 -24.56 -1.43 -5.33
N GLU A 303 -25.31 -0.92 -6.31
CA GLU A 303 -26.55 -0.17 -6.07
C GLU A 303 -27.64 -1.04 -5.42
N ASP A 304 -27.81 -2.29 -5.89
CA ASP A 304 -28.76 -3.23 -5.31
C ASP A 304 -28.37 -3.61 -3.87
N LEU A 305 -27.08 -3.90 -3.63
CA LEU A 305 -26.54 -4.24 -2.31
C LEU A 305 -26.62 -3.10 -1.29
N ALA A 306 -26.79 -1.85 -1.72
CA ALA A 306 -27.01 -0.73 -0.79
C ALA A 306 -28.29 -0.89 0.06
N ASN A 307 -29.24 -1.71 -0.39
CA ASN A 307 -30.48 -2.01 0.33
C ASN A 307 -30.30 -3.13 1.39
N PHE A 308 -29.16 -3.81 1.42
CA PHE A 308 -28.91 -4.93 2.33
C PHE A 308 -28.42 -4.42 3.68
N LYS A 309 -29.28 -4.48 4.71
CA LYS A 309 -28.98 -3.97 6.06
C LYS A 309 -27.79 -4.65 6.75
N ASN A 310 -27.50 -5.89 6.36
CA ASN A 310 -26.40 -6.71 6.88
C ASN A 310 -25.06 -6.46 6.19
N LEU A 311 -24.99 -5.53 5.22
CA LEU A 311 -23.77 -5.17 4.53
C LEU A 311 -23.46 -3.68 4.70
N VAL A 312 -22.20 -3.38 5.00
CA VAL A 312 -21.70 -2.00 5.03
C VAL A 312 -20.58 -1.88 4.02
N LYS A 313 -20.75 -0.99 3.04
CA LYS A 313 -19.68 -0.65 2.11
C LYS A 313 -18.62 0.17 2.84
N ILE A 314 -17.39 -0.33 2.89
CA ILE A 314 -16.26 0.32 3.57
C ILE A 314 -15.31 0.98 2.57
N TYR A 315 -15.19 0.40 1.38
CA TYR A 315 -14.26 0.87 0.38
C TYR A 315 -14.81 0.62 -1.02
N GLU A 316 -14.63 1.59 -1.91
CA GLU A 316 -14.93 1.47 -3.34
C GLU A 316 -13.87 2.24 -4.11
N LYS A 317 -13.22 1.58 -5.06
CA LYS A 317 -12.26 2.26 -5.93
C LYS A 317 -12.21 1.64 -7.31
N GLU A 318 -12.22 2.52 -8.30
CA GLU A 318 -11.82 2.20 -9.66
C GLU A 318 -10.35 2.55 -9.90
N TYR A 319 -9.67 1.68 -10.63
CA TYR A 319 -8.27 1.80 -10.97
C TYR A 319 -7.99 1.08 -12.30
N LYS A 320 -6.76 1.20 -12.79
CA LYS A 320 -6.32 0.49 -14.00
C LYS A 320 -5.39 -0.64 -13.59
N THR A 321 -5.66 -1.84 -14.08
CA THR A 321 -4.75 -2.99 -13.97
C THR A 321 -4.22 -3.36 -15.34
N GLU A 322 -3.06 -3.98 -15.40
CA GLU A 322 -2.57 -4.59 -16.63
C GLU A 322 -3.11 -6.02 -16.72
N TYR A 323 -3.73 -6.34 -17.85
CA TYR A 323 -4.24 -7.68 -18.13
C TYR A 323 -3.99 -8.00 -19.60
N LEU A 324 -3.23 -9.06 -19.86
CA LEU A 324 -2.79 -9.45 -21.21
C LEU A 324 -2.14 -8.28 -21.99
N GLY A 325 -1.27 -7.52 -21.32
CA GLY A 325 -0.56 -6.37 -21.90
C GLY A 325 -1.42 -5.13 -22.17
N LYS A 326 -2.69 -5.11 -21.73
CA LYS A 326 -3.60 -3.97 -21.87
C LYS A 326 -3.97 -3.39 -20.52
N LYS A 327 -4.02 -2.07 -20.43
CA LYS A 327 -4.58 -1.37 -19.27
C LYS A 327 -6.10 -1.49 -19.31
N ILE A 328 -6.66 -2.24 -18.37
CA ILE A 328 -8.10 -2.48 -18.23
C ILE A 328 -8.62 -1.74 -17.00
N ARG A 329 -9.80 -1.14 -17.14
CA ARG A 329 -10.55 -0.55 -16.03
C ARG A 329 -11.00 -1.65 -15.08
N THR A 330 -10.72 -1.50 -13.80
CA THR A 330 -11.00 -2.47 -12.76
C THR A 330 -11.65 -1.75 -11.58
N ILE A 331 -12.63 -2.41 -10.93
CA ILE A 331 -13.26 -1.93 -9.70
C ILE A 331 -13.03 -2.95 -8.60
N CYS A 332 -12.73 -2.47 -7.39
CA CYS A 332 -12.69 -3.26 -6.17
C CYS A 332 -13.55 -2.57 -5.11
N VAL A 333 -14.44 -3.33 -4.47
CA VAL A 333 -15.31 -2.85 -3.41
C VAL A 333 -15.24 -3.79 -2.22
N LYS A 334 -15.08 -3.27 -1.01
CA LYS A 334 -15.16 -4.04 0.23
C LYS A 334 -16.47 -3.75 0.94
N TYR A 335 -17.12 -4.83 1.35
CA TYR A 335 -18.21 -4.82 2.33
C TYR A 335 -17.77 -5.54 3.61
N ILE A 336 -18.22 -5.03 4.74
CA ILE A 336 -18.22 -5.76 6.02
C ILE A 336 -19.63 -6.28 6.27
N VAL A 337 -19.72 -7.53 6.69
CA VAL A 337 -20.96 -8.17 7.13
C VAL A 337 -21.21 -7.78 8.58
N ARG A 338 -22.37 -7.15 8.83
CA ARG A 338 -22.85 -6.90 10.19
C ARG A 338 -23.51 -8.17 10.73
N GLU A 339 -23.12 -8.57 11.93
CA GLU A 339 -23.92 -9.51 12.69
C GLU A 339 -25.30 -8.88 12.94
N SER A 340 -26.35 -9.62 12.64
CA SER A 340 -27.71 -9.17 12.94
C SER A 340 -27.83 -9.21 14.46
N SER A 341 -27.96 -8.06 15.12
CA SER A 341 -28.39 -8.00 16.51
C SER A 341 -29.66 -8.83 16.64
N SER A 342 -29.56 -9.95 17.36
CA SER A 342 -30.68 -10.85 17.62
C SER A 342 -31.75 -10.16 18.46
#